data_AF-A0A379QIJ8-F1
#
_entry.id   AF-A0A379QIJ8-F1
#
_cell.length_a   1.000
_cell.length_b   1.000
_cell.length_c   1.000
_cell.angle_alpha   90.00
_cell.angle_beta   90.00
_cell.angle_gamma   90.00
#
_symmetry.space_group_name_H-M   'P 1'
#
loop_
_entity.id
_entity.type
_entity.pdbx_description
1 polymer ?
#
loop_
_entity_poly.entity_id
_entity_poly.type
_entity_poly.pdbx_seq_one_letter_code
_entity_poly.pdbx_strand_id
1 'polypeptide(L)'
;MTHKIRTDVFVKKMHYGTLRELFASFIAYKERQRHRSTVNEYKILLDQLIKRGLITGNETANEITSAQVTLWLQSWAKKGFLAQADKIRKKLHAVFAYGMVADNDPLGNSVSNGIEFHLPHNPTTNIQKINASKPGERYLTFAEIKKIESIFKREPFRNRSRFTIIINAWHLYM
;
A
#
# COMPACT_ATOMS: atom_id res chain seq x y z
N MET A 1 23.16 -11.43 50.44
CA MET A 1 22.46 -12.16 49.37
C MET A 1 22.42 -11.26 48.14
N THR A 2 23.32 -11.49 47.19
CA THR A 2 23.47 -10.71 45.96
C THR A 2 22.43 -11.14 44.93
N HIS A 3 21.45 -10.30 44.66
CA HIS A 3 20.57 -10.47 43.50
C HIS A 3 21.37 -10.23 42.22
N LYS A 4 21.88 -11.32 41.62
CA LYS A 4 22.20 -11.35 40.18
C LYS A 4 20.87 -11.22 39.44
N ILE A 5 20.48 -9.99 39.10
CA ILE A 5 19.49 -9.77 38.05
C ILE A 5 20.13 -10.31 36.78
N ARG A 6 19.65 -11.47 36.32
CA ARG A 6 19.93 -12.00 34.99
C ARG A 6 19.33 -11.02 33.99
N THR A 7 20.11 -10.02 33.58
CA THR A 7 19.88 -9.26 32.35
C THR A 7 20.23 -10.15 31.16
N ASP A 8 19.48 -11.23 30.96
CA ASP A 8 19.26 -11.79 29.62
C ASP A 8 18.23 -10.89 28.94
N VAL A 9 18.64 -9.65 28.68
CA VAL A 9 17.97 -8.84 27.65
C VAL A 9 18.30 -9.58 26.37
N PHE A 10 17.32 -10.27 25.79
CA PHE A 10 17.40 -10.77 24.44
C PHE A 10 17.83 -9.61 23.53
N VAL A 11 19.13 -9.50 23.25
CA VAL A 11 19.65 -8.55 22.29
C VAL A 11 19.14 -9.03 20.95
N LYS A 12 17.98 -8.53 20.55
CA LYS A 12 17.37 -8.84 19.27
C LYS A 12 18.38 -8.39 18.20
N LYS A 13 18.92 -9.35 17.47
CA LYS A 13 19.93 -9.09 16.43
C LYS A 13 19.33 -8.10 15.44
N MET A 14 20.02 -6.99 15.22
CA MET A 14 19.59 -5.99 14.25
C MET A 14 19.70 -6.54 12.82
N HIS A 15 18.68 -6.28 12.01
CA HIS A 15 18.65 -6.61 10.59
C HIS A 15 18.04 -5.49 9.76
N TYR A 16 18.39 -5.47 8.48
CA TYR A 16 17.78 -4.56 7.52
C TYR A 16 16.33 -4.95 7.26
N GLY A 17 15.42 -4.03 7.52
CA GLY A 17 14.00 -4.25 7.37
C GLY A 17 13.59 -4.55 5.94
N THR A 18 12.74 -5.56 5.79
CA THR A 18 12.14 -5.97 4.51
C THR A 18 11.05 -5.00 4.06
N LEU A 19 10.65 -5.08 2.79
CA LEU A 19 9.50 -4.36 2.26
C LEU A 19 8.22 -4.66 3.06
N ARG A 20 7.98 -5.92 3.44
CA ARG A 20 6.81 -6.30 4.24
C ARG A 20 6.84 -5.62 5.61
N GLU A 21 7.99 -5.59 6.27
CA GLU A 21 8.15 -4.90 7.55
C GLU A 21 8.02 -3.39 7.42
N LEU A 22 8.47 -2.80 6.31
CA LEU A 22 8.30 -1.37 6.03
C LEU A 22 6.82 -1.01 5.88
N PHE A 23 6.08 -1.79 5.08
CA PHE A 23 4.64 -1.60 4.92
C PHE A 23 3.89 -1.80 6.25
N ALA A 24 4.25 -2.82 7.04
CA ALA A 24 3.65 -3.06 8.35
C ALA A 24 3.90 -1.91 9.32
N SER A 25 5.15 -1.41 9.38
CA SER A 25 5.53 -0.28 10.23
C SER A 25 4.80 1.01 9.82
N PHE A 26 4.68 1.26 8.52
CA PHE A 26 3.94 2.39 7.99
C PHE A 26 2.44 2.31 8.27
N ILE A 27 1.85 1.12 8.18
CA ILE A 27 0.45 0.89 8.54
C ILE A 27 0.23 1.20 10.03
N ALA A 28 1.08 0.68 10.91
CA ALA A 28 1.00 0.96 12.34
C ALA A 28 1.15 2.47 12.63
N TYR A 29 2.02 3.17 11.90
CA TYR A 29 2.10 4.62 11.92
C TYR A 29 0.79 5.29 11.52
N LYS A 30 0.15 4.89 10.41
CA LYS A 30 -1.14 5.45 9.97
C LYS A 30 -2.30 5.15 10.91
N GLU A 31 -2.31 3.99 11.55
CA GLU A 31 -3.29 3.62 12.57
C GLU A 31 -3.20 4.53 13.79
N ARG A 32 -1.99 4.82 14.28
CA ARG A 32 -1.74 5.80 15.35
C ARG A 32 -2.27 7.19 14.99
N GLN A 33 -2.11 7.59 13.73
CA GLN A 33 -2.60 8.86 13.19
C GLN A 33 -4.13 8.88 12.90
N ARG A 34 -4.89 7.84 13.30
CA ARG A 34 -6.35 7.70 13.08
C ARG A 34 -6.82 7.69 11.62
N HIS A 35 -5.93 7.46 10.65
CA HIS A 35 -6.25 7.40 9.21
C HIS A 35 -6.66 5.98 8.76
N ARG A 36 -7.68 5.40 9.40
CA ARG A 36 -8.02 3.96 9.25
C ARG A 36 -8.47 3.57 7.83
N SER A 37 -9.17 4.45 7.12
CA SER A 37 -9.59 4.19 5.73
C SER A 37 -8.39 4.01 4.80
N THR A 38 -7.26 4.65 5.11
CA THR A 38 -6.04 4.56 4.31
C THR A 38 -5.23 3.29 4.62
N VAL A 39 -5.44 2.64 5.76
CA VAL A 39 -4.68 1.44 6.16
C VAL A 39 -4.94 0.26 5.23
N ASN A 40 -6.21 -0.03 4.97
CA ASN A 40 -6.59 -1.14 4.10
C ASN A 40 -6.04 -0.94 2.67
N GLU A 41 -5.99 0.31 2.23
CA GLU A 41 -5.43 0.70 0.94
C GLU A 41 -3.94 0.39 0.75
N TYR A 42 -3.14 0.30 1.82
CA TYR A 42 -1.73 -0.09 1.77
C TYR A 42 -1.55 -1.61 1.91
N LYS A 43 -2.41 -2.28 2.68
CA LYS A 43 -2.45 -3.75 2.74
C LYS A 43 -2.76 -4.33 1.35
N ILE A 44 -3.81 -3.81 0.72
CA ILE A 44 -4.19 -4.19 -0.66
C ILE A 44 -3.04 -3.92 -1.64
N LEU A 45 -2.34 -2.79 -1.50
CA LEU A 45 -1.21 -2.48 -2.38
C LEU A 45 -0.08 -3.52 -2.27
N LEU A 46 0.31 -3.89 -1.04
CA LEU A 46 1.33 -4.91 -0.83
C LEU A 46 0.89 -6.25 -1.45
N ASP A 47 -0.35 -6.66 -1.20
CA ASP A 47 -0.90 -7.89 -1.76
C ASP A 47 -0.93 -7.86 -3.30
N GLN A 48 -1.27 -6.72 -3.91
CA GLN A 48 -1.27 -6.55 -5.36
C GLN A 48 0.13 -6.69 -5.97
N LEU A 49 1.15 -6.10 -5.33
CA LEU A 49 2.53 -6.22 -5.77
C LEU A 49 3.01 -7.67 -5.70
N ILE A 50 2.67 -8.38 -4.62
CA ILE A 50 3.01 -9.80 -4.43
C ILE A 50 2.27 -10.68 -5.44
N LYS A 51 0.95 -10.53 -5.58
CA LYS A 51 0.12 -11.34 -6.50
C LYS A 51 0.54 -11.18 -7.95
N ARG A 52 1.04 -10.01 -8.33
CA ARG A 52 1.56 -9.74 -9.68
C ARG A 52 2.98 -10.27 -9.89
N GLY A 53 3.61 -10.86 -8.87
CA GLY A 53 4.97 -11.39 -8.93
C GLY A 53 6.03 -10.30 -9.08
N LEU A 54 5.72 -9.06 -8.69
CA LEU A 54 6.64 -7.93 -8.82
C LEU A 54 7.63 -7.85 -7.65
N ILE A 55 7.21 -8.37 -6.49
CA ILE A 55 7.98 -8.51 -5.26
C ILE A 55 7.54 -9.78 -4.54
N THR A 56 8.39 -10.29 -3.66
CA THR A 56 8.07 -11.32 -2.66
C THR A 56 7.67 -10.70 -1.31
N GLY A 57 8.13 -9.46 -1.07
CA GLY A 57 7.99 -8.73 0.19
C GLY A 57 9.11 -9.01 1.18
N ASN A 58 10.00 -9.96 0.88
CA ASN A 58 11.15 -10.31 1.72
C ASN A 58 12.43 -9.59 1.27
N GLU A 59 12.37 -8.85 0.16
CA GLU A 59 13.48 -7.98 -0.26
C GLU A 59 13.74 -6.94 0.83
N THR A 60 15.02 -6.64 1.08
CA THR A 60 15.44 -5.56 1.97
C THR A 60 15.00 -4.23 1.38
N ALA A 61 14.40 -3.37 2.20
CA ALA A 61 13.78 -2.14 1.72
C ALA A 61 14.81 -1.12 1.20
N ASN A 62 16.03 -1.13 1.74
CA ASN A 62 17.14 -0.25 1.34
C ASN A 62 17.74 -0.59 -0.03
N GLU A 63 17.57 -1.81 -0.53
CA GLU A 63 18.07 -2.23 -1.84
C GLU A 63 17.10 -1.89 -2.99
N ILE A 64 15.90 -1.41 -2.66
CA ILE A 64 14.90 -1.09 -3.68
C ILE A 64 15.29 0.16 -4.47
N THR A 65 15.37 0.02 -5.79
CA THR A 65 15.82 1.09 -6.69
C THR A 65 14.65 1.78 -7.41
N SER A 66 14.87 3.01 -7.87
CA SER A 66 13.90 3.73 -8.72
C SER A 66 13.55 2.97 -9.99
N ALA A 67 14.49 2.23 -10.57
CA ALA A 67 14.26 1.40 -11.75
C ALA A 67 13.28 0.26 -11.46
N GLN A 68 13.45 -0.45 -10.34
CA GLN A 68 12.51 -1.50 -9.92
C GLN A 68 11.11 -0.95 -9.69
N VAL A 69 10.99 0.17 -8.97
CA VAL A 69 9.68 0.81 -8.75
C VAL A 69 9.05 1.24 -10.07
N THR A 70 9.85 1.75 -11.02
CA THR A 70 9.36 2.10 -12.37
C THR A 70 8.81 0.88 -13.09
N LEU A 71 9.48 -0.28 -13.03
CA LEU A 71 8.99 -1.53 -13.60
C LEU A 71 7.67 -1.97 -12.97
N TRP A 72 7.52 -1.82 -11.66
CA TRP A 72 6.26 -2.12 -10.98
C TRP A 72 5.14 -1.26 -11.55
N LEU A 73 5.33 0.05 -11.63
CA LEU A 73 4.33 0.99 -12.15
C LEU A 73 3.98 0.71 -13.63
N GLN A 74 4.98 0.35 -14.43
CA GLN A 74 4.77 -0.03 -15.83
C GLN A 74 3.84 -1.24 -15.99
N SER A 75 3.78 -2.15 -15.01
CA SER A 75 2.88 -3.31 -15.05
C SER A 75 1.39 -2.92 -15.10
N TRP A 76 1.03 -1.77 -14.52
CA TRP A 76 -0.31 -1.18 -14.63
C TRP A 76 -0.41 -0.30 -15.86
N ALA A 77 0.59 0.55 -16.12
CA ALA A 77 0.55 1.50 -17.22
C ALA A 77 0.42 0.82 -18.59
N LYS A 78 1.17 -0.28 -18.82
CA LYS A 78 1.11 -1.06 -20.06
C LYS A 78 -0.26 -1.70 -20.31
N LYS A 79 -1.08 -1.88 -19.26
CA LYS A 79 -2.45 -2.40 -19.34
C LYS A 79 -3.50 -1.28 -19.45
N GLY A 80 -3.09 -0.02 -19.62
CA GLY A 80 -3.98 1.14 -19.73
C GLY A 80 -4.44 1.73 -18.39
N PHE A 81 -4.02 1.17 -17.25
CA PHE A 81 -4.44 1.64 -15.92
C PHE A 81 -3.56 2.80 -15.41
N LEU A 82 -3.47 3.89 -16.18
CA LEU A 82 -2.57 5.01 -15.88
C LEU A 82 -2.92 5.74 -14.57
N ALA A 83 -4.21 5.94 -14.29
CA ALA A 83 -4.66 6.57 -13.04
C ALA A 83 -4.29 5.72 -11.81
N GLN A 84 -4.42 4.39 -11.93
CA GLN A 84 -4.02 3.46 -10.88
C GLN A 84 -2.50 3.49 -10.68
N ALA A 85 -1.72 3.50 -11.76
CA ALA A 85 -0.27 3.63 -11.67
C ALA A 85 0.16 4.91 -10.94
N ASP A 86 -0.47 6.07 -11.22
CA ASP A 86 -0.16 7.30 -10.47
C ASP A 86 -0.57 7.21 -8.99
N LYS A 87 -1.73 6.61 -8.69
CA LYS A 87 -2.17 6.39 -7.30
C LYS A 87 -1.17 5.50 -6.55
N ILE A 88 -0.71 4.43 -7.16
CA ILE A 88 0.30 3.51 -6.60
C ILE A 88 1.62 4.24 -6.38
N ARG A 89 2.09 5.02 -7.36
CA ARG A 89 3.31 5.83 -7.23
C ARG A 89 3.25 6.74 -6.00
N LYS A 90 2.14 7.45 -5.79
CA LYS A 90 1.93 8.32 -4.61
C LYS A 90 1.93 7.55 -3.30
N LYS A 91 1.32 6.36 -3.27
CA LYS A 91 1.33 5.49 -2.09
C LYS A 91 2.72 4.98 -1.75
N LEU A 92 3.44 4.45 -2.74
CA LEU A 92 4.83 4.01 -2.58
C LEU A 92 5.70 5.17 -2.09
N HIS A 93 5.50 6.36 -2.63
CA HIS A 93 6.21 7.56 -2.19
C HIS A 93 6.02 7.82 -0.70
N ALA A 94 4.77 7.75 -0.20
CA ALA A 94 4.48 7.93 1.22
C ALA A 94 5.10 6.84 2.11
N VAL A 95 5.08 5.57 1.67
CA VAL A 95 5.67 4.44 2.40
C VAL A 95 7.19 4.62 2.54
N PHE A 96 7.88 4.89 1.44
CA PHE A 96 9.33 5.07 1.46
C PHE A 96 9.74 6.37 2.17
N ALA A 97 8.96 7.44 2.04
CA ALA A 97 9.21 8.68 2.79
C ALA A 97 9.11 8.47 4.30
N TYR A 98 8.17 7.64 4.77
CA TYR A 98 8.14 7.21 6.17
C TYR A 98 9.37 6.38 6.52
N GLY A 99 9.75 5.41 5.68
CA GLY A 99 10.91 4.57 5.93
C GLY A 99 12.22 5.36 6.14
N MET A 100 12.40 6.50 5.45
CA MET A 100 13.55 7.40 5.64
C MET A 100 13.68 7.94 7.07
N VAL A 101 12.57 8.05 7.80
CA VAL A 101 12.53 8.63 9.16
C VAL A 101 12.12 7.61 10.23
N ALA A 102 11.74 6.40 9.83
CA ALA A 102 11.18 5.38 10.71
C ALA A 102 12.17 4.90 11.77
N ASP A 103 13.46 4.85 11.43
CA ASP A 103 14.53 4.45 12.36
C ASP A 103 14.70 5.48 13.51
N ASN A 104 14.20 6.71 13.30
CA ASN A 104 14.22 7.79 14.28
C ASN A 104 12.81 8.12 14.82
N ASP A 105 11.79 7.27 14.60
CA ASP A 105 10.45 7.46 15.17
C ASP A 105 10.44 7.00 16.64
N PRO A 106 10.35 7.91 17.63
CA PRO A 106 10.38 7.55 19.05
C PRO A 106 9.14 6.77 19.48
N LEU A 107 8.05 6.86 18.71
CA LEU A 107 6.82 6.11 18.96
C LEU A 107 6.76 4.82 18.12
N GLY A 108 7.76 4.61 17.26
CA GLY A 108 7.87 3.46 16.37
C GLY A 108 8.37 2.23 17.12
N ASN A 109 7.96 1.06 16.65
CA ASN A 109 8.38 -0.22 17.24
C ASN A 109 9.44 -0.94 16.39
N SER A 110 9.92 -0.35 15.29
CA SER A 110 10.83 -1.05 14.37
C SER A 110 12.18 -1.30 15.02
N VAL A 111 12.83 -0.26 15.55
CA VAL A 111 14.16 -0.37 16.19
C VAL A 111 14.12 -1.21 17.45
N SER A 112 13.09 -1.06 18.29
CA SER A 112 12.90 -1.92 19.48
C SER A 112 12.67 -3.39 19.11
N ASN A 113 12.19 -3.64 17.89
CA ASN A 113 12.08 -4.97 17.29
C ASN A 113 13.32 -5.38 16.50
N GLY A 114 14.45 -4.69 16.60
CA GLY A 114 15.69 -5.01 15.88
C GLY A 114 15.60 -4.79 14.37
N ILE A 115 14.64 -3.99 13.91
CA ILE A 115 14.43 -3.68 12.49
C ILE A 115 14.90 -2.25 12.24
N GLU A 116 15.87 -2.09 11.35
CA GLU A 116 16.32 -0.78 10.84
C GLU A 116 16.19 -0.77 9.32
N PHE A 117 15.61 0.28 8.76
CA PHE A 117 15.41 0.37 7.32
C PHE A 117 16.61 0.94 6.59
N HIS A 118 17.32 1.93 7.18
CA HIS A 118 18.50 2.56 6.60
C HIS A 118 18.34 2.91 5.11
N LEU A 119 17.19 3.47 4.77
CA LEU A 119 16.89 3.89 3.41
C LEU A 119 17.79 5.08 3.04
N PRO A 120 18.66 4.97 2.01
CA PRO A 120 19.57 6.05 1.65
C PRO A 120 18.85 7.21 0.96
N HIS A 121 17.79 6.89 0.20
CA HIS A 121 16.92 7.85 -0.46
C HIS A 121 15.57 7.20 -0.74
N ASN A 122 14.55 8.01 -1.04
CA ASN A 122 13.26 7.48 -1.46
C ASN A 122 13.32 7.11 -2.96
N PRO A 123 13.17 5.83 -3.33
CA PRO A 123 13.30 5.37 -4.71
C PRO A 123 12.21 5.93 -5.63
N THR A 124 11.14 6.51 -5.10
CA THR A 124 10.03 7.06 -5.90
C THR A 124 10.22 8.54 -6.26
N THR A 125 11.18 9.24 -5.65
CA THR A 125 11.36 10.69 -5.83
C THR A 125 11.68 11.06 -7.27
N ASN A 126 12.55 10.29 -7.93
CA ASN A 126 13.00 10.55 -9.29
C ASN A 126 12.07 9.96 -10.38
N ILE A 127 10.92 9.40 -9.99
CA ILE A 127 9.98 8.81 -10.95
C ILE A 127 9.06 9.89 -11.50
N GLN A 128 9.00 9.98 -12.83
CA GLN A 128 8.14 10.94 -13.53
C GLN A 128 6.66 10.77 -13.13
N LYS A 129 5.95 11.90 -13.02
CA LYS A 129 4.51 11.92 -12.72
C LYS A 129 3.72 11.45 -13.95
N ILE A 130 2.75 10.56 -13.73
CA ILE A 130 1.93 9.97 -14.81
C ILE A 130 0.72 10.88 -15.15
N ASN A 131 0.36 11.85 -14.29
CA ASN A 131 -0.69 12.88 -14.52
C ASN A 131 -2.03 12.35 -15.06
N ALA A 132 -2.37 11.10 -14.77
CA ALA A 132 -3.53 10.42 -15.36
C ALA A 132 -4.84 10.55 -14.56
N SER A 133 -4.80 11.16 -13.38
CA SER A 133 -6.00 11.42 -12.58
C SER A 133 -6.69 12.70 -13.07
N LYS A 134 -7.29 12.65 -14.26
CA LYS A 134 -8.28 13.64 -14.67
C LYS A 134 -9.67 13.12 -14.29
N PRO A 135 -10.53 13.91 -13.62
CA PRO A 135 -11.93 13.54 -13.46
C PRO A 135 -12.52 13.20 -14.83
N GLY A 136 -13.29 12.11 -14.92
CA GLY A 136 -14.02 11.83 -16.15
C GLY A 136 -14.93 13.00 -16.50
N GLU A 137 -14.91 13.44 -17.74
CA GLU A 137 -15.66 14.64 -18.20
C GLU A 137 -17.18 14.42 -18.23
N ARG A 138 -17.61 13.15 -18.11
CA ARG A 138 -19.01 12.74 -18.25
C ARG A 138 -19.70 12.62 -16.91
N TYR A 139 -20.76 13.40 -16.74
CA TYR A 139 -21.71 13.29 -15.63
C TYR A 139 -22.95 12.54 -16.08
N LEU A 140 -23.63 11.87 -15.14
CA LEU A 140 -24.93 11.27 -15.42
C LEU A 140 -25.98 12.37 -15.57
N THR A 141 -26.71 12.34 -16.68
CA THR A 141 -27.88 13.21 -16.85
C THR A 141 -29.03 12.77 -15.95
N PHE A 142 -29.96 13.68 -15.65
CA PHE A 142 -31.13 13.36 -14.83
C PHE A 142 -31.98 12.21 -15.41
N ALA A 143 -32.05 12.11 -16.75
CA ALA A 143 -32.74 11.02 -17.43
C ALA A 143 -32.07 9.66 -17.17
N GLU A 144 -30.73 9.60 -17.14
CA GLU A 144 -29.99 8.38 -16.83
C GLU A 144 -30.11 7.99 -15.36
N ILE A 145 -30.10 8.98 -14.46
CA ILE A 145 -30.37 8.76 -13.03
C ILE A 145 -31.74 8.13 -12.85
N LYS A 146 -32.78 8.67 -13.51
CA LYS A 146 -34.15 8.12 -13.46
C LYS A 146 -34.24 6.71 -14.06
N LYS A 147 -33.45 6.42 -15.10
CA LYS A 147 -33.34 5.08 -15.67
C LYS A 147 -32.70 4.09 -14.69
N ILE A 148 -31.62 4.50 -14.02
CA ILE A 148 -30.97 3.71 -12.97
C ILE A 148 -31.94 3.43 -11.81
N GLU A 149 -32.67 4.45 -11.35
CA GLU A 149 -33.70 4.31 -10.31
C GLU A 149 -34.78 3.29 -10.71
N SER A 150 -35.22 3.31 -11.97
CA SER A 150 -36.21 2.36 -12.48
C SER A 150 -35.70 0.90 -12.50
N ILE A 151 -34.39 0.70 -12.74
CA ILE A 151 -33.75 -0.62 -12.69
C ILE A 151 -33.78 -1.16 -11.25
N PHE A 152 -33.40 -0.31 -10.28
CA PHE A 152 -33.41 -0.70 -8.86
C PHE A 152 -34.81 -0.98 -8.31
N LYS A 153 -35.86 -0.33 -8.84
CA LYS A 153 -37.25 -0.58 -8.45
C LYS A 153 -37.81 -1.88 -9.03
N ARG A 154 -37.32 -2.35 -10.20
CA ARG A 154 -37.81 -3.56 -10.88
C ARG A 154 -37.14 -4.84 -10.39
N GLU A 155 -35.89 -4.77 -9.96
CA GLU A 155 -35.19 -5.88 -9.31
C GLU A 155 -34.83 -5.49 -7.86
N PRO A 156 -35.74 -5.67 -6.88
CA PRO A 156 -35.33 -5.58 -5.48
C PRO A 156 -34.24 -6.63 -5.28
N PHE A 157 -33.09 -6.24 -4.72
CA PHE A 157 -31.88 -7.06 -4.53
C PHE A 157 -32.20 -8.47 -3.98
N ARG A 158 -32.57 -9.41 -4.86
CA ARG A 158 -32.92 -10.79 -4.52
C ARG A 158 -31.79 -11.70 -4.97
N ASN A 159 -30.57 -11.37 -4.55
CA ASN A 159 -29.48 -12.33 -4.37
C ASN A 159 -28.21 -11.61 -3.86
N ARG A 160 -27.92 -11.74 -2.56
CA ARG A 160 -26.64 -11.32 -1.97
C ARG A 160 -25.43 -12.07 -2.55
N SER A 161 -25.64 -13.16 -3.30
CA SER A 161 -24.55 -14.00 -3.82
C SER A 161 -23.89 -13.49 -5.10
N ARG A 162 -24.50 -12.57 -5.86
CA ARG A 162 -23.92 -12.06 -7.13
C ARG A 162 -23.02 -10.84 -6.98
N PHE A 163 -23.16 -10.07 -5.90
CA PHE A 163 -22.24 -8.96 -5.60
C PHE A 163 -20.83 -9.43 -5.22
N THR A 164 -20.71 -10.66 -4.71
CA THR A 164 -19.41 -11.28 -4.40
C THR A 164 -18.57 -11.51 -5.66
N ILE A 165 -19.18 -11.75 -6.82
CA ILE A 165 -18.44 -12.04 -8.07
C ILE A 165 -17.87 -10.75 -8.69
N ILE A 166 -18.61 -9.63 -8.63
CA ILE A 166 -18.11 -8.35 -9.18
C ILE A 166 -17.02 -7.76 -8.27
N ILE A 167 -17.16 -7.86 -6.95
CA ILE A 167 -16.11 -7.39 -6.02
C ILE A 167 -14.86 -8.27 -6.11
N ASN A 168 -14.99 -9.59 -6.29
CA ASN A 168 -13.83 -10.47 -6.44
C ASN A 168 -13.14 -10.32 -7.81
N ALA A 169 -13.86 -10.07 -8.90
CA ALA A 169 -13.24 -9.75 -10.19
C ALA A 169 -12.48 -8.40 -10.15
N TRP A 170 -13.01 -7.42 -9.41
CA TRP A 170 -12.31 -6.15 -9.15
C TRP A 170 -11.06 -6.32 -8.28
N HIS A 171 -11.04 -7.28 -7.36
CA HIS A 171 -9.88 -7.60 -6.53
C HIS A 171 -8.83 -8.48 -7.24
N LEU A 172 -9.20 -9.13 -8.34
CA LEU A 172 -8.34 -9.98 -9.18
C LEU A 172 -7.72 -9.24 -10.38
N TYR A 173 -8.34 -8.15 -10.84
CA TYR A 173 -7.84 -7.35 -11.98
C TYR A 173 -7.21 -5.99 -11.59
N MET A 174 -7.35 -5.51 -10.35
CA MET A 174 -6.63 -4.33 -9.84
C MET A 174 -5.26 -4.69 -9.26
#